data_AF-A0A939R5J9-F1
#
_entry.id   AF-A0A939R5J9-F1
#
_cell.length_a   1.000
_cell.length_b   1.000
_cell.length_c   1.000
_cell.angle_alpha   90.00
_cell.angle_beta   90.00
_cell.angle_gamma   90.00
#
_symmetry.space_group_name_H-M   'P 1'
#
loop_
_entity.id
_entity.type
_entity.pdbx_description
1 polymer ?
#
loop_
_entity_poly.entity_id
_entity_poly.type
_entity_poly.pdbx_seq_one_letter_code
_entity_poly.pdbx_strand_id
1 'polypeptide(L)'
;MLARQNIFGRIWRFYRDGFRNMTWGRPLVWLILLKLFILFAVLRVFFFKPAMAGLSDEQKSEQVGERLTKTNNTNTLNLLTD
;
A
#
# COMPACT_ATOMS: atom_id res chain seq x y z
N MET A 1 37.54 9.45 -31.87
CA MET A 1 36.08 9.23 -31.77
C MET A 1 35.81 8.61 -30.39
N LEU A 2 35.34 9.40 -29.42
CA LEU A 2 35.14 8.91 -28.05
C LEU A 2 34.00 7.90 -28.08
N ALA A 3 34.34 6.61 -28.01
CA ALA A 3 33.37 5.58 -27.68
C ALA A 3 32.74 6.01 -26.35
N ARG A 4 31.49 6.48 -26.41
CA ARG A 4 30.67 6.75 -25.25
C ARG A 4 30.51 5.40 -24.57
N GLN A 5 31.45 5.09 -23.67
CA GLN A 5 31.46 3.84 -22.92
C GLN A 5 30.12 3.82 -22.20
N ASN A 6 29.19 2.98 -22.67
CA ASN A 6 27.90 2.81 -22.03
C ASN A 6 28.16 2.08 -20.71
N ILE A 7 28.64 2.83 -19.71
CA ILE A 7 28.92 2.37 -18.35
C ILE A 7 27.67 1.69 -17.80
N PHE A 8 26.50 2.24 -18.08
CA PHE A 8 25.19 1.62 -17.83
C PHE A 8 25.06 0.21 -18.43
N GLY A 9 25.49 0.01 -19.68
CA GLY A 9 25.45 -1.31 -20.35
C GLY A 9 26.51 -2.30 -19.84
N ARG A 10 27.59 -1.81 -19.22
CA ARG A 10 28.59 -2.63 -18.54
C ARG A 10 28.09 -3.07 -17.16
N ILE A 11 27.51 -2.14 -16.40
CA ILE A 11 26.89 -2.40 -15.09
C ILE A 11 25.72 -3.37 -15.22
N TRP A 12 24.86 -3.18 -16.22
CA TRP A 12 23.75 -4.11 -16.51
C TRP A 12 24.23 -5.52 -16.79
N ARG A 13 25.26 -5.68 -17.65
CA ARG A 13 25.85 -6.99 -17.94
C ARG A 13 26.50 -7.60 -16.70
N PHE A 14 27.24 -6.82 -15.93
CA PHE A 14 27.89 -7.31 -14.71
C PHE A 14 26.87 -7.76 -13.66
N TYR A 15 25.76 -7.02 -13.48
CA TYR A 15 24.69 -7.40 -12.57
C TYR A 15 23.96 -8.66 -13.05
N ARG A 16 23.60 -8.71 -14.34
CA ARG A 16 22.94 -9.87 -14.95
C ARG A 16 23.83 -11.11 -14.94
N ASP A 17 25.10 -10.97 -15.27
CA ASP A 17 26.06 -12.06 -15.34
C ASP A 17 26.50 -12.50 -13.94
N GLY A 18 26.62 -11.57 -12.98
CA GLY A 18 26.86 -11.87 -11.56
C GLY A 18 25.69 -12.64 -10.92
N PHE A 19 24.44 -12.23 -11.19
CA PHE A 19 23.26 -12.99 -10.76
C PHE A 19 23.15 -14.35 -11.46
N ARG A 20 23.59 -14.46 -12.72
CA ARG A 20 23.45 -15.70 -13.52
C ARG A 20 24.57 -16.72 -13.28
N ASN A 21 25.79 -16.29 -12.97
CA ASN A 21 26.94 -17.17 -12.70
C ASN A 21 26.96 -17.73 -11.28
N MET A 22 26.16 -17.20 -10.35
CA MET A 22 25.91 -17.90 -9.10
C MET A 22 25.04 -19.11 -9.42
N THR A 23 25.49 -20.31 -9.04
CA THR A 23 24.73 -21.56 -9.13
C THR A 23 23.31 -21.44 -8.55
N TRP A 24 23.12 -20.46 -7.66
CA TRP A 24 21.86 -20.10 -6.99
C TRP A 24 21.09 -18.93 -7.59
N GLY A 25 21.47 -18.41 -8.77
CA GLY A 25 20.88 -17.22 -9.37
C GLY A 25 19.39 -17.33 -9.68
N ARG A 26 18.99 -18.48 -10.21
CA ARG A 26 17.57 -18.80 -10.47
C ARG A 26 16.77 -18.94 -9.18
N PRO A 27 17.17 -19.80 -8.21
CA PRO A 27 16.43 -19.90 -6.96
C PRO A 27 16.41 -18.60 -6.16
N LEU A 28 17.44 -17.75 -6.25
CA LEU A 28 17.44 -16.45 -5.55
C LEU A 28 16.33 -15.51 -6.04
N VAL A 29 16.12 -15.42 -7.36
CA VAL A 29 14.99 -14.65 -7.93
C VAL A 29 13.65 -15.27 -7.51
N TRP A 30 13.52 -16.59 -7.54
CA TRP A 30 12.32 -17.28 -7.04
C TRP A 30 12.08 -17.02 -5.55
N LEU A 31 13.14 -16.95 -4.74
CA LEU A 31 13.06 -16.72 -3.30
C LEU A 31 12.67 -15.27 -2.99
N ILE A 32 13.19 -14.30 -3.76
CA ILE A 32 12.78 -12.90 -3.70
C ILE A 32 11.32 -12.74 -4.15
N LEU A 33 10.92 -13.36 -5.28
CA LEU A 33 9.53 -13.37 -5.75
C LEU A 33 8.59 -14.01 -4.72
N LEU A 34 8.99 -15.14 -4.15
CA LEU A 34 8.22 -15.85 -3.13
C LEU A 34 8.08 -14.99 -1.87
N LYS A 35 9.16 -14.36 -1.40
CA LYS A 35 9.10 -13.41 -0.29
C LYS A 35 8.19 -12.22 -0.62
N LEU A 36 8.30 -11.64 -1.81
CA LEU A 36 7.41 -10.55 -2.23
C LEU A 36 5.95 -11.00 -2.22
N PHE A 37 5.65 -12.19 -2.76
CA PHE A 37 4.31 -12.73 -2.80
C PHE A 37 3.77 -13.03 -1.41
N ILE A 38 4.56 -13.69 -0.54
CA ILE A 38 4.18 -14.00 0.84
C ILE A 38 4.00 -12.71 1.65
N LEU A 39 4.93 -11.77 1.58
CA LEU A 39 4.82 -10.48 2.28
C LEU A 39 3.62 -9.68 1.77
N PHE A 40 3.41 -9.64 0.45
CA PHE A 40 2.23 -9.00 -0.13
C PHE A 40 0.94 -9.69 0.29
N ALA A 41 0.88 -11.02 0.30
CA ALA A 41 -0.29 -11.77 0.71
C ALA A 41 -0.56 -11.63 2.22
N VAL A 42 0.47 -11.63 3.07
CA VAL A 42 0.35 -11.39 4.51
C VAL A 42 -0.07 -9.95 4.76
N LEU A 43 0.60 -8.94 4.18
CA LEU A 43 0.17 -7.55 4.31
C LEU A 43 -1.25 -7.37 3.76
N ARG A 44 -1.57 -7.95 2.60
CA ARG A 44 -2.91 -7.87 2.01
C ARG A 44 -3.94 -8.52 2.92
N VAL A 45 -3.67 -9.71 3.44
CA VAL A 45 -4.60 -10.37 4.35
C VAL A 45 -4.66 -9.60 5.65
N PHE A 46 -3.58 -9.25 6.34
CA PHE A 46 -3.64 -8.57 7.63
C PHE A 46 -4.08 -7.09 7.58
N PHE A 47 -3.78 -6.35 6.52
CA PHE A 47 -4.20 -4.95 6.35
C PHE A 47 -5.58 -4.83 5.71
N PHE A 48 -6.05 -5.82 4.93
CA PHE A 48 -7.42 -5.85 4.39
C PHE A 48 -8.36 -6.81 5.13
N LYS A 49 -7.84 -7.73 5.97
CA LYS A 49 -8.58 -8.26 7.13
C LYS A 49 -8.89 -7.03 7.93
N PRO A 50 -10.16 -6.85 8.26
CA PRO A 50 -10.68 -5.52 8.29
C PRO A 50 -10.05 -4.81 9.50
N ALA A 51 -9.24 -3.79 9.20
CA ALA A 51 -9.15 -2.58 10.02
C ALA A 51 -10.52 -1.87 10.15
N MET A 52 -11.60 -2.59 9.81
CA MET A 52 -13.03 -2.30 9.85
C MET A 52 -13.84 -3.48 10.47
N ALA A 53 -13.25 -4.52 11.10
CA ALA A 53 -14.02 -5.51 11.91
C ALA A 53 -14.36 -4.89 13.26
N GLY A 54 -15.12 -3.81 13.19
CA GLY A 54 -15.65 -3.15 14.35
C GLY A 54 -16.87 -2.34 14.03
N LEU A 55 -16.94 -1.70 12.85
CA LEU A 55 -18.07 -0.85 12.46
C LEU A 55 -18.29 -1.00 10.95
N SER A 56 -19.43 -1.58 10.58
CA SER A 56 -19.99 -1.56 9.23
C SER A 56 -19.93 -0.12 8.66
N ASP A 57 -19.35 0.06 7.48
CA ASP A 57 -19.30 1.36 6.80
C ASP A 57 -20.72 1.94 6.59
N GLU A 58 -21.70 1.07 6.36
CA GLU A 58 -23.12 1.41 6.30
C GLU A 58 -23.67 2.05 7.60
N GLN A 59 -23.25 1.60 8.79
CA GLN A 59 -23.81 2.10 10.06
C GLN A 59 -23.08 3.34 10.63
N LYS A 60 -21.80 3.53 10.28
CA LYS A 60 -21.03 4.72 10.67
C LYS A 60 -21.44 5.98 9.92
N SER A 61 -21.72 5.86 8.62
CA SER A 61 -22.15 6.99 7.80
C SER A 61 -23.49 7.55 8.29
N GLU A 62 -24.42 6.68 8.68
CA GLU A 62 -25.75 7.06 9.15
C GLU A 62 -25.70 7.79 10.50
N GLN A 63 -24.85 7.34 11.45
CA GLN A 63 -24.66 8.04 12.72
C GLN A 63 -23.95 9.39 12.60
N VAL A 64 -22.97 9.52 11.70
CA VAL A 64 -22.30 10.82 11.49
C VAL A 64 -23.24 11.79 10.76
N GLY A 65 -24.05 11.31 9.81
CA GLY A 65 -25.10 12.08 9.16
C GLY A 65 -26.13 12.65 10.13
N GLU A 66 -26.62 11.84 11.07
CA GLU A 66 -27.52 12.32 12.13
C GLU A 66 -26.85 13.35 13.04
N ARG A 67 -25.60 13.12 13.47
CA ARG A 67 -24.89 14.02 14.41
C ARG A 67 -24.59 15.39 13.80
N LEU A 68 -24.23 15.45 12.51
CA LEU A 68 -24.00 16.72 11.81
C LEU A 68 -25.31 17.50 11.61
N THR A 69 -26.42 16.81 11.32
CA THR A 69 -27.73 17.44 11.14
C THR A 69 -28.29 17.97 12.47
N LYS A 70 -28.18 17.19 13.56
CA LYS A 70 -28.69 17.59 14.88
C LYS A 70 -27.92 18.77 15.47
N THR A 71 -26.60 18.84 15.25
CA THR A 71 -25.71 19.89 15.78
C THR A 71 -25.90 21.24 15.08
N ASN A 72 -26.23 21.23 13.78
CA ASN A 72 -26.54 22.46 13.04
C ASN A 72 -27.85 23.08 13.55
N ASN A 73 -28.89 22.26 13.75
CA ASN A 73 -30.19 22.72 14.22
C ASN A 73 -30.14 23.25 15.67
N THR A 74 -29.43 22.57 16.58
CA THR A 74 -29.28 23.07 17.96
C THR A 74 -28.53 24.39 18.05
N ASN A 75 -27.48 24.61 17.25
CA ASN A 75 -26.81 25.92 17.20
C ASN A 75 -27.77 27.01 16.70
N THR A 76 -28.55 26.73 15.64
CA THR A 76 -29.51 27.71 15.11
C THR A 76 -30.66 28.01 16.07
N LEU A 77 -31.12 27.03 16.87
CA LEU A 77 -32.17 27.26 17.87
C LEU A 77 -31.67 28.14 19.01
N ASN A 78 -30.44 27.94 19.48
CA ASN A 78 -29.85 28.75 20.55
C ASN A 78 -29.64 30.21 20.14
N LEU A 79 -29.35 30.47 18.85
CA LEU A 79 -29.20 31.81 18.27
C LEU A 79 -30.53 32.57 18.07
N LEU A 80 -31.68 31.91 18.25
CA LEU A 80 -33.02 32.50 18.09
C LEU A 80 -33.78 32.64 19.42
N THR A 81 -33.22 32.10 20.50
CA THR A 81 -33.80 32.12 21.86
C THR A 81 -33.02 33.00 22.85
N ASP A 82 -31.94 33.65 22.42
CA ASP A 82 -31.26 34.74 23.13
C ASP A 82 -31.70 36.12 22.60
#